data_AF-A0A512H5G8-F1
#
_entry.id   AF-A0A512H5G8-F1
#
_cell.length_a   1.000
_cell.length_b   1.000
_cell.length_c   1.000
_cell.angle_alpha   90.00
_cell.angle_beta   90.00
_cell.angle_gamma   90.00
#
_symmetry.space_group_name_H-M   'P 1'
#
loop_
_entity.id
_entity.type
_entity.pdbx_description
1 polymer ?
#
loop_
_entity_poly.entity_id
_entity_poly.type
_entity_poly.pdbx_seq_one_letter_code
_entity_poly.pdbx_strand_id
1 'polypeptide(L)'
;MIIADALASETAHAAGAAHAAHPTGFADPAFWVAVSFILVVTFVFLKARRKIMASLDGRAAEIKARLDEARSLREDAQAMLADYQRRQRDALKEAEEIVRHAQEEAQRLRAKAEADLEASIKRREQQAMERIAQAEAQALAEVRNTAADIAVTAASRLMGEALGDADRSRLVDGAIKDLPGRFN
;
A
#
# COMPACT_ATOMS: atom_id res chain seq x y z
N MET A 1 -57.27 -33.15 -74.97
CA MET A 1 -57.07 -34.61 -75.12
C MET A 1 -56.02 -35.04 -74.11
N ILE A 2 -56.24 -35.96 -73.18
CA ILE A 2 -57.43 -36.72 -72.73
C ILE A 2 -57.14 -37.04 -71.23
N ILE A 3 -58.02 -37.07 -70.22
CA ILE A 3 -59.50 -37.01 -70.05
C ILE A 3 -59.80 -35.80 -69.12
N ALA A 4 -60.85 -34.96 -69.21
CA ALA A 4 -62.15 -34.94 -69.90
C ALA A 4 -63.36 -35.56 -69.14
N ASP A 5 -63.99 -34.76 -68.26
CA ASP A 5 -65.33 -34.94 -67.67
C ASP A 5 -65.51 -35.96 -66.53
N ALA A 6 -65.46 -35.46 -65.28
CA ALA A 6 -65.83 -36.17 -64.04
C ALA A 6 -66.13 -35.20 -62.87
N LEU A 7 -66.75 -34.05 -63.16
CA LEU A 7 -67.30 -33.15 -62.14
C LEU A 7 -68.79 -33.49 -61.89
N ALA A 8 -69.26 -33.23 -60.67
CA ALA A 8 -70.68 -33.30 -60.22
C ALA A 8 -71.23 -34.60 -59.61
N SER A 9 -70.49 -35.23 -58.67
CA SER A 9 -71.11 -36.01 -57.58
C SER A 9 -70.29 -35.96 -56.26
N GLU A 10 -70.97 -36.28 -55.15
CA GLU A 10 -70.44 -36.56 -53.78
C GLU A 10 -70.07 -35.44 -52.79
N THR A 11 -70.04 -34.14 -53.13
CA THR A 11 -69.88 -33.07 -52.11
C THR A 11 -71.19 -32.55 -51.49
N ALA A 12 -72.30 -33.28 -51.66
CA ALA A 12 -73.65 -32.80 -51.33
C ALA A 12 -74.54 -33.81 -50.55
N HIS A 13 -74.00 -34.52 -49.54
CA HIS A 13 -74.82 -35.31 -48.59
C HIS A 13 -74.46 -35.07 -47.11
N ALA A 14 -74.43 -33.79 -46.71
CA ALA A 14 -74.39 -33.36 -45.30
C ALA A 14 -75.74 -32.78 -44.80
N ALA A 15 -76.85 -33.17 -45.45
CA ALA A 15 -78.22 -32.83 -45.06
C ALA A 15 -79.09 -34.09 -45.19
N GLY A 16 -79.19 -34.87 -44.10
CA GLY A 16 -79.74 -36.22 -44.16
C GLY A 16 -80.05 -36.87 -42.82
N ALA A 17 -80.37 -36.07 -41.79
CA ALA A 17 -80.79 -36.57 -40.48
C ALA A 17 -82.24 -37.12 -40.52
N ALA A 18 -82.47 -38.15 -41.33
CA ALA A 18 -83.75 -38.85 -41.39
C ALA A 18 -83.92 -39.72 -40.13
N HIS A 19 -84.96 -39.44 -39.36
CA HIS A 19 -85.24 -40.09 -38.07
C HIS A 19 -85.81 -41.51 -38.29
N ALA A 20 -84.92 -42.48 -38.54
CA ALA A 20 -85.23 -43.90 -38.62
C ALA A 20 -85.02 -44.59 -37.27
N ALA A 21 -85.86 -45.57 -36.93
CA ALA A 21 -85.96 -46.15 -35.60
C ALA A 21 -84.62 -46.66 -35.03
N HIS A 22 -84.18 -46.05 -33.92
CA HIS A 22 -82.95 -46.40 -33.23
C HIS A 22 -82.98 -47.85 -32.70
N PRO A 23 -82.05 -48.74 -33.11
CA PRO A 23 -81.84 -49.99 -32.42
C PRO A 23 -81.14 -49.70 -31.07
N THR A 24 -81.91 -49.69 -29.98
CA THR A 24 -81.47 -49.28 -28.63
C THR A 24 -80.47 -50.26 -28.01
N GLY A 25 -79.23 -50.22 -28.47
CA GLY A 25 -78.13 -51.06 -27.98
C GLY A 25 -76.88 -50.95 -28.85
N PHE A 26 -76.01 -51.97 -28.76
CA PHE A 26 -74.66 -52.00 -29.37
C PHE A 26 -74.61 -52.01 -30.91
N ALA A 27 -75.77 -51.92 -31.58
CA ALA A 27 -75.92 -51.95 -33.04
C ALA A 27 -76.14 -50.56 -33.68
N ASP A 28 -76.36 -49.50 -32.89
CA ASP A 28 -76.43 -48.13 -33.42
C ASP A 28 -75.01 -47.60 -33.71
N PRO A 29 -74.66 -47.19 -34.96
CA PRO A 29 -73.37 -46.59 -35.27
C PRO A 29 -73.05 -45.35 -34.41
N ALA A 30 -74.06 -44.58 -33.99
CA ALA A 30 -73.88 -43.41 -33.14
C ALA A 30 -73.31 -43.77 -31.75
N PHE A 31 -73.58 -44.98 -31.24
CA PHE A 31 -73.00 -45.46 -29.98
C PHE A 31 -71.47 -45.60 -30.09
N TRP A 32 -70.98 -46.22 -31.18
CA TRP A 32 -69.54 -46.37 -31.40
C TRP A 32 -68.83 -45.04 -31.73
N VAL A 33 -69.52 -44.11 -32.39
CA VAL A 33 -69.04 -42.72 -32.55
C VAL A 33 -68.92 -42.02 -31.19
N ALA A 34 -69.91 -42.15 -30.30
CA ALA A 34 -69.86 -41.57 -28.96
C ALA A 34 -68.74 -42.19 -28.10
N VAL A 35 -68.59 -43.52 -28.11
CA VAL A 35 -67.53 -44.24 -27.38
C VAL A 35 -66.13 -43.82 -27.87
N SER A 36 -65.91 -43.77 -29.19
CA SER A 36 -64.63 -43.36 -29.76
C SER A 36 -64.32 -41.88 -29.49
N PHE A 37 -65.32 -40.99 -29.56
CA PHE A 37 -65.17 -39.59 -29.16
C PHE A 37 -64.76 -39.45 -27.69
N ILE A 38 -65.44 -40.14 -26.76
CA ILE A 38 -65.10 -40.12 -25.33
C ILE A 38 -63.66 -40.63 -25.11
N LEU A 39 -63.26 -41.73 -25.75
CA LEU A 39 -61.93 -42.31 -25.62
C LEU A 39 -60.83 -41.34 -26.11
N VAL A 40 -61.03 -40.71 -27.29
CA VAL A 40 -60.11 -39.70 -27.83
C VAL A 40 -60.05 -38.47 -26.92
N VAL A 41 -61.19 -37.94 -26.47
CA VAL A 41 -61.24 -36.78 -25.56
C VAL A 41 -60.53 -37.07 -24.25
N THR A 42 -60.76 -38.24 -23.63
CA THR A 42 -60.08 -38.64 -22.38
C THR A 42 -58.56 -38.76 -22.58
N PHE A 43 -58.10 -39.37 -23.67
CA PHE A 43 -56.67 -39.51 -23.96
C PHE A 43 -56.00 -38.15 -24.21
N VAL A 44 -56.63 -37.28 -25.01
CA VAL A 44 -56.14 -35.93 -25.28
C VAL A 44 -56.14 -35.08 -24.02
N PHE A 45 -57.22 -35.09 -23.22
CA PHE A 45 -57.33 -34.34 -21.98
C PHE A 45 -56.25 -34.74 -20.96
N LEU A 46 -56.01 -36.04 -20.77
CA LEU A 46 -54.98 -36.53 -19.85
C LEU A 46 -53.57 -36.08 -20.27
N LYS A 47 -53.26 -36.16 -21.59
CA LYS A 47 -51.96 -35.74 -22.15
C LYS A 47 -51.78 -34.22 -22.12
N ALA A 48 -52.85 -33.47 -22.40
CA ALA A 48 -52.87 -32.00 -22.34
C ALA A 48 -52.68 -31.51 -20.90
N ARG A 49 -53.47 -32.03 -19.94
CA ARG A 49 -53.34 -31.72 -18.50
C ARG A 49 -51.92 -31.96 -18.01
N ARG A 50 -51.30 -33.10 -18.35
CA ARG A 50 -49.91 -33.40 -17.97
C ARG A 50 -48.90 -32.41 -18.58
N LYS A 51 -49.05 -32.02 -19.85
CA LYS A 51 -48.18 -31.00 -20.48
C LYS A 51 -48.35 -29.60 -19.88
N ILE A 52 -49.59 -29.20 -19.57
CA ILE A 52 -49.89 -27.89 -18.98
C ILE A 52 -49.31 -27.78 -17.58
N MET A 53 -49.53 -28.78 -16.72
CA MET A 53 -48.95 -28.77 -15.37
C MET A 53 -47.43 -28.75 -15.42
N ALA A 54 -46.79 -29.63 -16.21
CA ALA A 54 -45.34 -29.65 -16.34
C ALA A 54 -44.73 -28.33 -16.87
N SER A 55 -45.44 -27.55 -17.69
CA SER A 55 -44.97 -26.24 -18.15
C SER A 55 -45.19 -25.11 -17.13
N LEU A 56 -46.19 -25.24 -16.26
CA LEU A 56 -46.40 -24.37 -15.09
C LEU A 56 -45.35 -24.66 -14.02
N ASP A 57 -45.13 -25.93 -13.67
CA ASP A 57 -44.13 -26.38 -12.71
C ASP A 57 -42.71 -25.96 -13.14
N GLY A 58 -42.38 -26.14 -14.42
CA GLY A 58 -41.09 -25.69 -14.99
C GLY A 58 -40.89 -24.17 -14.88
N ARG A 59 -41.92 -23.37 -15.19
CA ARG A 59 -41.88 -21.91 -15.01
C ARG A 59 -41.77 -21.50 -13.54
N ALA A 60 -42.47 -22.19 -12.64
CA ALA A 60 -42.39 -21.94 -11.20
C ALA A 60 -40.99 -22.25 -10.64
N ALA A 61 -40.38 -23.35 -11.08
CA ALA A 61 -39.01 -23.70 -10.74
C ALA A 61 -37.99 -22.68 -11.30
N GLU A 62 -38.15 -22.24 -12.54
CA GLU A 62 -37.31 -21.20 -13.16
C GLU A 62 -37.42 -19.86 -12.44
N ILE A 63 -38.64 -19.40 -12.15
CA ILE A 63 -38.88 -18.16 -11.39
C ILE A 63 -38.28 -18.27 -9.99
N LYS A 64 -38.43 -19.42 -9.31
CA LYS A 64 -37.80 -19.63 -8.00
C LYS A 64 -36.27 -19.56 -8.09
N ALA A 65 -35.66 -20.26 -9.05
CA ALA A 65 -34.21 -20.25 -9.22
C ALA A 65 -33.67 -18.82 -9.45
N ARG A 66 -34.31 -18.04 -10.33
CA ARG A 66 -33.97 -16.63 -10.58
C ARG A 66 -34.15 -15.74 -9.34
N LEU A 67 -35.16 -16.01 -8.49
CA LEU A 67 -35.38 -15.27 -7.24
C LEU A 67 -34.37 -15.62 -6.15
N ASP A 68 -33.98 -16.89 -6.05
CA ASP A 68 -32.98 -17.35 -5.06
C ASP A 68 -31.56 -16.93 -5.49
N GLU A 69 -31.26 -16.91 -6.79
CA GLU A 69 -30.04 -16.29 -7.37
C GLU A 69 -29.99 -14.77 -7.08
N ALA A 70 -31.08 -14.04 -7.34
CA ALA A 70 -31.16 -12.61 -7.06
C ALA A 70 -31.11 -12.26 -5.57
N ARG A 71 -31.45 -13.20 -4.67
CA ARG A 71 -31.22 -13.09 -3.22
C ARG A 71 -29.75 -13.27 -2.89
N SER A 72 -29.11 -14.35 -3.34
CA SER A 72 -27.66 -14.56 -3.13
C SER A 72 -26.87 -13.36 -3.59
N LEU A 73 -27.07 -12.90 -4.84
CA LEU A 73 -26.33 -11.76 -5.40
C LEU A 73 -26.54 -10.46 -4.60
N ARG A 74 -27.70 -10.28 -3.97
CA ARG A 74 -27.97 -9.15 -3.07
C ARG A 74 -27.26 -9.31 -1.72
N GLU A 75 -27.26 -10.50 -1.15
CA GLU A 75 -26.57 -10.81 0.11
C GLU A 75 -25.05 -10.69 -0.07
N ASP A 76 -24.50 -11.21 -1.17
CA ASP A 76 -23.11 -11.06 -1.60
C ASP A 76 -22.73 -9.57 -1.76
N ALA A 77 -23.55 -8.79 -2.48
CA ALA A 77 -23.32 -7.35 -2.65
C ALA A 77 -23.37 -6.57 -1.32
N GLN A 78 -24.26 -6.96 -0.39
CA GLN A 78 -24.33 -6.37 0.95
C GLN A 78 -23.12 -6.76 1.81
N ALA A 79 -22.64 -8.00 1.73
CA ALA A 79 -21.43 -8.47 2.40
C ALA A 79 -20.18 -7.75 1.88
N MET A 80 -20.04 -7.62 0.55
CA MET A 80 -18.95 -6.86 -0.08
C MET A 80 -18.97 -5.39 0.34
N LEU A 81 -20.14 -4.74 0.35
CA LEU A 81 -20.26 -3.34 0.79
C LEU A 81 -19.83 -3.16 2.25
N ALA A 82 -20.24 -4.07 3.14
CA ALA A 82 -19.86 -4.04 4.55
C ALA A 82 -18.36 -4.30 4.76
N ASP A 83 -17.73 -5.14 3.94
CA ASP A 83 -16.29 -5.39 3.97
C ASP A 83 -15.49 -4.19 3.42
N TYR A 84 -15.91 -3.58 2.30
CA TYR A 84 -15.31 -2.34 1.79
C TYR A 84 -15.42 -1.18 2.78
N GLN A 85 -16.56 -0.98 3.42
CA GLN A 85 -16.74 0.04 4.47
C GLN A 85 -15.86 -0.23 5.71
N ARG A 86 -15.62 -1.51 6.04
CA ARG A 86 -14.68 -1.90 7.11
C ARG A 86 -13.24 -1.57 6.71
N ARG A 87 -12.77 -2.07 5.57
CA ARG A 87 -11.44 -1.80 5.02
C ARG A 87 -11.16 -0.30 4.87
N GLN A 88 -12.14 0.49 4.41
CA GLN A 88 -12.00 1.95 4.32
C GLN A 88 -11.80 2.59 5.70
N ARG A 89 -12.60 2.21 6.70
CA ARG A 89 -12.45 2.73 8.07
C ARG A 89 -11.14 2.32 8.72
N ASP A 90 -10.69 1.09 8.48
CA ASP A 90 -9.47 0.58 9.10
C ASP A 90 -8.20 1.13 8.40
N ALA A 91 -8.22 1.30 7.07
CA ALA A 91 -7.16 2.01 6.33
C ALA A 91 -7.08 3.51 6.67
N LEU A 92 -8.21 4.17 6.99
CA LEU A 92 -8.21 5.55 7.48
C LEU A 92 -7.52 5.65 8.85
N LYS A 93 -7.82 4.74 9.79
CA LYS A 93 -7.09 4.67 11.06
C LYS A 93 -5.61 4.41 10.84
N GLU A 94 -5.26 3.43 10.02
CA GLU A 94 -3.85 3.09 9.74
C GLU A 94 -3.08 4.30 9.18
N ALA A 95 -3.71 5.09 8.30
CA ALA A 95 -3.15 6.36 7.83
C ALA A 95 -3.02 7.41 8.96
N GLU A 96 -4.00 7.56 9.84
CA GLU A 96 -3.93 8.44 11.02
C GLU A 96 -2.81 8.00 11.99
N GLU A 97 -2.63 6.70 12.21
CA GLU A 97 -1.59 6.15 13.08
C GLU A 97 -0.19 6.27 12.47
N ILE A 98 -0.04 6.08 11.16
CA ILE A 98 1.21 6.36 10.42
C ILE A 98 1.57 7.85 10.54
N VAL A 99 0.61 8.76 10.35
CA VAL A 99 0.83 10.21 10.49
C VAL A 99 1.20 10.58 11.94
N ARG A 100 0.52 10.00 12.93
CA ARG A 100 0.84 10.19 14.36
C ARG A 100 2.26 9.73 14.67
N HIS A 101 2.62 8.50 14.30
CA HIS A 101 3.97 7.94 14.53
C HIS A 101 5.05 8.78 13.82
N ALA A 102 4.82 9.21 12.58
CA ALA A 102 5.73 10.07 11.85
C ALA A 102 5.94 11.44 12.53
N GLN A 103 4.89 12.02 13.14
CA GLN A 103 5.00 13.27 13.90
C GLN A 103 5.75 13.07 15.23
N GLU A 104 5.45 12.02 15.99
CA GLU A 104 6.14 11.66 17.23
C GLU A 104 7.63 11.38 16.97
N GLU A 105 7.94 10.63 15.92
CA GLU A 105 9.31 10.30 15.52
C GLU A 105 10.07 11.53 14.98
N ALA A 106 9.42 12.41 14.23
CA ALA A 106 10.02 13.68 13.80
C ALA A 106 10.32 14.62 14.98
N GLN A 107 9.45 14.68 16.00
CA GLN A 107 9.71 15.43 17.23
C GLN A 107 10.89 14.82 18.01
N ARG A 108 10.91 13.50 18.18
CA ARG A 108 12.01 12.75 18.81
C ARG A 108 13.35 13.00 18.10
N LEU A 109 13.34 12.98 16.76
CA LEU A 109 14.53 13.21 15.95
C LEU A 109 15.02 14.67 16.03
N ARG A 110 14.11 15.66 16.06
CA ARG A 110 14.46 17.07 16.28
C ARG A 110 15.11 17.29 17.65
N ALA A 111 14.46 16.85 18.73
CA ALA A 111 14.98 17.00 20.09
C ALA A 111 16.36 16.33 20.25
N LYS A 112 16.57 15.17 19.62
CA LYS A 112 17.89 14.54 19.57
C LYS A 112 18.90 15.37 18.77
N ALA A 113 18.54 15.82 17.56
CA ALA A 113 19.44 16.60 16.71
C ALA A 113 19.83 17.95 17.34
N GLU A 114 18.91 18.58 18.07
CA GLU A 114 19.16 19.80 18.86
C GLU A 114 20.17 19.53 19.99
N ALA A 115 19.99 18.46 20.76
CA ALA A 115 20.93 18.07 21.82
C ALA A 115 22.32 17.66 21.28
N ASP A 116 22.37 16.86 20.20
CA ASP A 116 23.61 16.47 19.53
C ASP A 116 24.34 17.70 18.94
N LEU A 117 23.60 18.68 18.41
CA LEU A 117 24.12 19.95 17.89
C LEU A 117 24.67 20.83 19.02
N GLU A 118 23.92 21.04 20.10
CA GLU A 118 24.37 21.81 21.27
C GLU A 118 25.65 21.22 21.87
N ALA A 119 25.69 19.89 22.04
CA ALA A 119 26.88 19.19 22.50
C ALA A 119 28.05 19.31 21.52
N SER A 120 27.79 19.38 20.21
CA SER A 120 28.83 19.61 19.20
C SER A 120 29.38 21.06 19.23
N ILE A 121 28.52 22.05 19.51
CA ILE A 121 28.89 23.46 19.63
C ILE A 121 29.77 23.63 20.87
N LYS A 122 29.34 23.12 22.04
CA LYS A 122 30.11 23.17 23.29
C LYS A 122 31.50 22.53 23.16
N ARG A 123 31.61 21.39 22.46
CA ARG A 123 32.93 20.77 22.17
C ARG A 123 33.80 21.64 21.25
N ARG A 124 33.22 22.29 20.23
CA ARG A 124 33.96 23.18 19.32
C ARG A 124 34.41 24.47 20.01
N GLU A 125 33.58 25.01 20.90
CA GLU A 125 33.88 26.16 21.75
C GLU A 125 35.05 25.85 22.69
N GLN A 126 35.00 24.73 23.42
CA GLN A 126 36.11 24.25 24.25
C GLN A 126 37.40 24.09 23.44
N GLN A 127 37.35 23.41 22.28
CA GLN A 127 38.51 23.26 21.39
C GLN A 127 39.03 24.60 20.84
N ALA A 128 38.18 25.61 20.67
CA ALA A 128 38.60 26.95 20.28
C ALA A 128 39.31 27.67 21.43
N MET A 129 38.76 27.62 22.65
CA MET A 129 39.39 28.21 23.84
C MET A 129 40.72 27.54 24.19
N GLU A 130 40.83 26.22 24.08
CA GLU A 130 42.08 25.47 24.24
C GLU A 130 43.15 25.93 23.24
N ARG A 131 42.77 26.13 21.97
CA ARG A 131 43.69 26.63 20.92
C ARG A 131 44.11 28.07 21.16
N ILE A 132 43.20 28.93 21.63
CA ILE A 132 43.51 30.32 22.00
C ILE A 132 44.51 30.34 23.15
N ALA A 133 44.25 29.60 24.25
CA ALA A 133 45.17 29.52 25.38
C ALA A 133 46.55 28.94 25.01
N GLN A 134 46.60 27.96 24.09
CA GLN A 134 47.86 27.44 23.55
C GLN A 134 48.61 28.50 22.71
N ALA A 135 47.91 29.25 21.86
CA ALA A 135 48.49 30.31 21.05
C ALA A 135 48.99 31.49 21.91
N GLU A 136 48.25 31.89 22.94
CA GLU A 136 48.66 32.91 23.92
C GLU A 136 49.92 32.48 24.68
N ALA A 137 49.99 31.22 25.13
CA ALA A 137 51.16 30.67 25.80
C ALA A 137 52.39 30.61 24.87
N GLN A 138 52.20 30.25 23.60
CA GLN A 138 53.27 30.25 22.58
C GLN A 138 53.76 31.66 22.28
N ALA A 139 52.86 32.62 22.03
CA ALA A 139 53.22 34.02 21.76
C ALA A 139 53.95 34.66 22.96
N LEU A 140 53.51 34.37 24.19
CA LEU A 140 54.20 34.84 25.40
C LEU A 140 55.62 34.24 25.54
N ALA A 141 55.81 32.98 25.16
CA ALA A 141 57.13 32.35 25.13
C ALA A 141 58.02 32.96 24.03
N GLU A 142 57.48 33.20 22.84
CA GLU A 142 58.18 33.81 21.70
C GLU A 142 58.64 35.24 22.00
N VAL A 143 57.78 36.07 22.62
CA VAL A 143 58.14 37.43 23.07
C VAL A 143 59.24 37.39 24.14
N ARG A 144 59.19 36.42 25.07
CA ARG A 144 60.24 36.25 26.10
C ARG A 144 61.58 35.83 25.48
N ASN A 145 61.57 34.90 24.52
CA ASN A 145 62.77 34.46 23.83
C ASN A 145 63.39 35.61 23.01
N THR A 146 62.56 36.33 22.24
CA THR A 146 63.01 37.52 21.49
C THR A 146 63.60 38.59 22.40
N ALA A 147 63.00 38.84 23.56
CA ALA A 147 63.55 39.78 24.55
C ALA A 147 64.88 39.30 25.15
N ALA A 148 65.05 38.00 25.38
CA ALA A 148 66.30 37.42 25.85
C ALA A 148 67.42 37.52 24.79
N ASP A 149 67.13 37.19 23.52
CA ASP A 149 68.10 37.31 22.41
C ASP A 149 68.53 38.77 22.20
N ILE A 150 67.60 39.73 22.28
CA ILE A 150 67.92 41.16 22.23
C ILE A 150 68.82 41.57 23.41
N ALA A 151 68.52 41.11 24.63
CA ALA A 151 69.33 41.41 25.81
C ALA A 151 70.73 40.80 25.72
N VAL A 152 70.87 39.55 25.28
CA VAL A 152 72.17 38.89 25.06
C VAL A 152 72.95 39.59 23.95
N THR A 153 72.30 40.00 22.87
CA THR A 153 72.94 40.73 21.76
C THR A 153 73.42 42.12 22.21
N ALA A 154 72.62 42.84 22.99
CA ALA A 154 72.97 44.14 23.54
C ALA A 154 74.12 44.04 24.55
N ALA A 155 74.08 43.06 25.46
CA ALA A 155 75.15 42.79 26.42
C ALA A 155 76.46 42.42 25.70
N SER A 156 76.40 41.58 24.66
CA SER A 156 77.57 41.19 23.85
C SER A 156 78.22 42.40 23.16
N ARG A 157 77.42 43.33 22.64
CA ARG A 157 77.92 44.59 22.05
C ARG A 157 78.55 45.50 23.10
N LEU A 158 77.86 45.75 24.22
CA LEU A 158 78.37 46.55 25.33
C LEU A 158 79.69 46.00 25.90
N MET A 159 79.81 44.68 26.04
CA MET A 159 81.08 44.05 26.45
C MET A 159 82.17 44.19 25.39
N GLY A 160 81.84 44.04 24.10
CA GLY A 160 82.79 44.26 23.00
C GLY A 160 83.35 45.69 22.94
N GLU A 161 82.50 46.69 23.24
CA GLU A 161 82.85 48.11 23.26
C GLU A 161 83.56 48.54 24.56
N ALA A 162 83.21 47.95 25.71
CA ALA A 162 83.75 48.34 27.02
C ALA A 162 85.03 47.59 27.44
N LEU A 163 85.32 46.40 26.89
CA LEU A 163 86.49 45.61 27.27
C LEU A 163 87.76 46.07 26.55
N GLY A 164 88.66 46.73 27.30
CA GLY A 164 90.05 46.95 26.89
C GLY A 164 90.91 45.68 26.96
N ASP A 165 92.09 45.69 26.33
CA ASP A 165 92.92 44.49 26.16
C ASP A 165 93.40 43.85 27.48
N ALA A 166 93.59 44.66 28.53
CA ALA A 166 93.94 44.17 29.86
C ALA A 166 92.82 43.31 30.49
N ASP A 167 91.55 43.71 30.30
CA ASP A 167 90.40 42.97 30.81
C ASP A 167 90.11 41.73 29.96
N ARG A 168 90.37 41.79 28.65
CA ARG A 168 90.33 40.61 27.77
C ARG A 168 91.31 39.52 28.23
N SER A 169 92.55 39.88 28.55
CA SER A 169 93.54 38.92 29.10
C SER A 169 93.03 38.32 30.40
N ARG A 170 92.57 39.14 31.35
CA ARG A 170 92.00 38.67 32.63
C ARG A 170 90.83 37.70 32.48
N LEU A 171 89.94 37.94 31.51
CA LEU A 171 88.82 37.04 31.23
C LEU A 171 89.27 35.71 30.63
N VAL A 172 90.30 35.71 29.76
CA VAL A 172 90.91 34.49 29.22
C VAL A 172 91.61 33.69 30.31
N ASP A 173 92.46 34.33 31.13
CA ASP A 173 93.14 33.70 32.26
C ASP A 173 92.15 33.14 33.29
N GLY A 174 91.04 33.86 33.53
CA GLY A 174 89.93 33.41 34.36
C GLY A 174 89.24 32.16 33.80
N ALA A 175 88.88 32.15 32.52
CA ALA A 175 88.24 31.01 31.86
C ALA A 175 89.14 29.76 31.82
N ILE A 176 90.45 29.94 31.60
CA ILE A 176 91.47 28.88 31.67
C ILE A 176 91.53 28.27 33.08
N LYS A 177 91.36 29.10 34.12
CA LYS A 177 91.37 28.66 35.53
C LYS A 177 90.07 27.96 35.96
N ASP A 178 88.93 28.29 35.34
CA ASP A 178 87.61 27.73 35.68
C ASP A 178 87.31 26.39 34.98
N LEU A 179 87.94 26.15 33.82
CA LEU A 179 87.86 24.90 33.05
C LEU A 179 87.97 23.59 33.88
N PRO A 180 88.96 23.39 34.77
CA PRO A 180 89.06 22.17 35.59
C PRO A 180 87.91 21.97 36.59
N GLY A 181 87.10 23.00 36.87
CA GLY A 181 85.94 22.91 37.78
C GLY A 181 84.68 22.30 37.17
N ARG A 182 84.64 22.10 35.84
CA ARG A 182 83.43 21.67 35.10
C ARG A 182 83.53 20.25 34.50
N PHE A 183 84.52 19.47 34.94
CA PHE A 183 84.78 18.09 34.52
C PHE A 183 84.85 17.08 35.69
N ASN A 184 84.24 17.43 36.83
CA ASN A 184 83.82 16.51 37.90
C ASN A 184 82.29 16.61 38.07
#